data_AF-S9PHA2-F1
#
_entry.id   AF-S9PHA2-F1
#
_cell.length_a   1.000
_cell.length_b   1.000
_cell.length_c   1.000
_cell.angle_alpha   90.00
_cell.angle_beta   90.00
_cell.angle_gamma   90.00
#
_symmetry.space_group_name_H-M   'P 1'
#
loop_
_entity.id
_entity.type
_entity.pdbx_description
1 polymer ?
#
loop_
_entity_poly.entity_id
_entity_poly.type
_entity_poly.pdbx_seq_one_letter_code
_entity_poly.pdbx_strand_id
1 'polypeptide(L)'
;MVVALALLLPRSVPAANDSEVKNCITSIRHLYKSLDYEHALSQIQLARQMQRGTEDEVTLSLYEGLILYDMGKQDEALTAFRAALLLRPDVALPEQKIAPKVRTRFEDMRRKVKKEIAPTLESTVPSRVAEPSPKALAENQPPAPSKPVGPVKCEPVPPQSADTSMSGQQQWRLAGLKYELCSKDLLHGQTAETLATLSTRMKEATTNYQRILIRKQIDQFEEEAKHPRPAEALNTQATASAKKLQAAESSRVEQEKSPPPARPTRPVKCVPAPAQPTADSSLGTTQQWRLDRLKYALCSTGRLHGQTAETLDALTTQLKDATTNYQRVLVKKQLDQLEPQAGLSPLAGATGP
;
A
#
# COMPACT_ATOMS: atom_id res chain seq x y z
N MET A 1 22.38 32.50 -42.29
CA MET A 1 21.48 32.36 -41.13
C MET A 1 21.51 30.92 -40.68
N VAL A 2 22.09 30.64 -39.52
CA VAL A 2 22.15 29.28 -38.93
C VAL A 2 21.20 29.28 -37.74
N VAL A 3 20.10 28.54 -37.85
CA VAL A 3 19.07 28.42 -36.80
C VAL A 3 19.48 27.25 -35.91
N ALA A 4 19.89 27.57 -34.67
CA ALA A 4 20.20 26.60 -33.64
C ALA A 4 18.89 26.12 -32.96
N LEU A 5 18.47 24.91 -33.31
CA LEU A 5 17.32 24.23 -32.71
C LEU A 5 17.77 23.54 -31.41
N ALA A 6 17.51 24.17 -30.27
CA ALA A 6 17.79 23.62 -28.95
C ALA A 6 16.73 22.57 -28.56
N LEU A 7 17.14 21.30 -28.54
CA LEU A 7 16.36 20.17 -28.05
C LEU A 7 16.18 20.26 -26.52
N LEU A 8 14.99 20.66 -26.08
CA LEU A 8 14.56 20.58 -24.68
C LEU A 8 14.07 19.15 -24.38
N LEU A 9 14.96 18.31 -23.87
CA LEU A 9 14.59 17.01 -23.31
C LEU A 9 13.91 17.19 -21.94
N PRO A 10 12.75 16.55 -21.69
CA PRO A 10 12.10 16.58 -20.38
C PRO A 10 12.96 15.81 -19.36
N ARG A 11 13.45 16.50 -18.34
CA ARG A 11 14.05 15.87 -17.15
C ARG A 11 12.93 15.23 -16.32
N SER A 12 12.86 13.90 -16.32
CA SER A 12 12.11 13.15 -15.33
C SER A 12 12.78 13.37 -13.97
N VAL A 13 12.02 13.84 -12.97
CA VAL A 13 12.48 13.98 -11.57
C VAL A 13 11.87 12.85 -10.75
N PRO A 14 12.57 11.72 -10.53
CA PRO A 14 12.16 10.72 -9.55
C PRO A 14 12.87 11.03 -8.23
N ALA A 15 12.25 11.78 -7.30
CA ALA A 15 12.92 12.06 -6.03
C ALA A 15 12.01 12.22 -4.79
N ALA A 16 10.69 12.36 -4.93
CA ALA A 16 9.84 12.64 -3.77
C ALA A 16 9.48 11.39 -2.94
N ASN A 17 9.33 10.21 -3.56
CA ASN A 17 8.72 9.05 -2.90
C ASN A 17 9.72 8.19 -2.08
N ASP A 18 11.01 8.29 -2.40
CA ASP A 18 12.06 7.48 -1.76
C ASP A 18 12.22 7.81 -0.25
N SER A 19 11.98 9.07 0.13
CA SER A 19 12.01 9.48 1.54
C SER A 19 10.86 8.91 2.37
N GLU A 20 9.67 8.74 1.78
CA GLU A 20 8.49 8.28 2.51
C GLU A 20 8.59 6.81 2.92
N VAL A 21 9.06 5.96 2.00
CA VAL A 21 9.28 4.53 2.27
C VAL A 21 10.36 4.34 3.33
N LYS A 22 11.46 5.10 3.27
CA LYS A 22 12.52 5.07 4.28
C LYS A 22 12.04 5.50 5.66
N ASN A 23 11.18 6.52 5.74
CA ASN A 23 10.54 6.93 6.98
C ASN A 23 9.65 5.81 7.54
N CYS A 24 8.92 5.11 6.67
CA CYS A 24 8.10 3.97 7.08
C CYS A 24 8.96 2.80 7.60
N ILE A 25 10.04 2.43 6.91
CA ILE A 25 10.99 1.40 7.37
C ILE A 25 11.60 1.77 8.74
N THR A 26 11.93 3.04 8.93
CA THR A 26 12.44 3.54 10.23
C THR A 26 11.39 3.38 11.33
N SER A 27 10.13 3.68 11.04
CA SER A 27 9.00 3.48 11.97
C SER A 27 8.79 1.99 12.29
N ILE A 28 8.83 1.11 11.29
CA ILE A 28 8.71 -0.35 11.46
C ILE A 28 9.81 -0.87 12.38
N ARG A 29 11.06 -0.44 12.16
CA ARG A 29 12.18 -0.80 13.03
C ARG A 29 11.94 -0.39 14.48
N HIS A 30 11.44 0.83 14.70
CA HIS A 30 11.14 1.32 16.04
C HIS A 30 10.03 0.48 16.71
N LEU A 31 8.95 0.21 15.99
CA LEU A 31 7.82 -0.59 16.47
C LEU A 31 8.25 -2.03 16.80
N TYR A 32 9.10 -2.63 15.98
CA TYR A 32 9.70 -3.94 16.26
C TYR A 32 10.50 -3.93 17.57
N LYS A 33 11.34 -2.91 17.78
CA LYS A 33 12.13 -2.75 19.02
C LYS A 33 11.28 -2.51 20.25
N SER A 34 10.13 -1.85 20.11
CA SER A 34 9.16 -1.66 21.18
C SER A 34 8.18 -2.84 21.34
N LEU A 35 8.39 -3.94 20.61
CA LEU A 35 7.55 -5.15 20.61
C LEU A 35 6.09 -4.88 20.18
N ASP A 36 5.84 -3.80 19.45
CA ASP A 36 4.52 -3.44 18.93
C ASP A 36 4.31 -4.03 17.53
N TYR A 37 4.16 -5.36 17.51
CA TYR A 37 4.15 -6.16 16.29
C TYR A 37 2.96 -5.89 15.36
N GLU A 38 1.77 -5.68 15.93
CA GLU A 38 0.55 -5.43 15.16
C GLU A 38 0.65 -4.12 14.36
N HIS A 39 1.15 -3.05 15.00
CA HIS A 39 1.36 -1.77 14.31
C HIS A 39 2.52 -1.86 13.31
N ALA A 40 3.57 -2.62 13.61
CA ALA A 40 4.67 -2.84 12.68
C ALA A 40 4.19 -3.54 11.39
N LEU A 41 3.35 -4.58 11.50
CA LEU A 41 2.74 -5.24 10.34
C LEU A 41 1.82 -4.30 9.55
N SER A 42 1.04 -3.48 10.24
CA SER A 42 0.20 -2.46 9.60
C SER A 42 1.03 -1.46 8.79
N GLN A 43 2.16 -0.99 9.35
CA GLN A 43 3.09 -0.11 8.64
C GLN A 43 3.76 -0.78 7.44
N ILE A 44 4.09 -2.08 7.54
CA ILE A 44 4.61 -2.85 6.39
C ILE A 44 3.59 -2.87 5.25
N GLN A 45 2.31 -3.06 5.55
CA GLN A 45 1.25 -3.02 4.52
C GLN A 45 1.12 -1.64 3.87
N LEU A 46 1.21 -0.56 4.66
CA LEU A 46 1.20 0.81 4.13
C LEU A 46 2.41 1.09 3.24
N ALA A 47 3.62 0.69 3.66
CA ALA A 47 4.83 0.81 2.84
C ALA A 47 4.69 0.05 1.51
N ARG A 48 3.99 -1.10 1.50
CA ARG A 48 3.72 -1.87 0.30
C ARG A 48 2.67 -1.26 -0.64
N GLN A 49 1.97 -0.22 -0.23
CA GLN A 49 1.09 0.56 -1.12
C GLN A 49 1.83 1.67 -1.86
N MET A 50 3.04 2.03 -1.39
CA MET A 50 3.88 3.06 -1.97
C MET A 50 4.78 2.50 -3.09
N GLN A 51 5.21 3.37 -4.01
CA GLN A 51 6.27 3.04 -4.97
C GLN A 51 7.59 2.84 -4.21
N ARG A 52 8.22 1.68 -4.38
CA ARG A 52 9.40 1.27 -3.62
C ARG A 52 10.37 0.50 -4.49
N GLY A 53 11.64 0.56 -4.13
CA GLY A 53 12.69 -0.21 -4.80
C GLY A 53 12.67 -1.68 -4.40
N THR A 54 13.41 -2.50 -5.13
CA THR A 54 13.62 -3.92 -4.78
C THR A 54 14.28 -4.07 -3.40
N GLU A 55 15.23 -3.20 -3.05
CA GLU A 55 15.90 -3.19 -1.75
C GLU A 55 14.93 -2.92 -0.58
N ASP A 56 13.96 -2.03 -0.79
CA ASP A 56 12.94 -1.73 0.21
C ASP A 56 12.02 -2.94 0.42
N GLU A 57 11.58 -3.61 -0.66
CA GLU A 57 10.75 -4.81 -0.54
C GLU A 57 11.49 -5.96 0.17
N VAL A 58 12.79 -6.13 -0.10
CA VAL A 58 13.64 -7.08 0.62
C VAL A 58 13.64 -6.73 2.12
N THR A 59 13.88 -5.47 2.47
CA THR A 59 13.93 -5.01 3.85
C THR A 59 12.59 -5.20 4.57
N LEU A 60 11.47 -4.84 3.92
CA LEU A 60 10.12 -5.02 4.45
C LEU A 60 9.79 -6.50 4.69
N SER A 61 10.14 -7.37 3.74
CA SER A 61 9.91 -8.82 3.86
C SER A 61 10.75 -9.45 4.97
N LEU A 62 11.97 -8.95 5.21
CA LEU A 62 12.80 -9.38 6.35
C LEU A 62 12.18 -8.97 7.69
N TYR A 63 11.72 -7.73 7.84
CA TYR A 63 11.05 -7.29 9.07
C TYR A 63 9.73 -8.04 9.30
N GLU A 64 8.93 -8.26 8.26
CA GLU A 64 7.71 -9.07 8.34
C GLU A 64 8.01 -10.48 8.86
N GLY A 65 9.03 -11.14 8.30
CA GLY A 65 9.46 -12.45 8.75
C GLY A 65 9.90 -12.48 10.21
N LEU A 66 10.63 -11.46 10.67
CA LEU A 66 11.05 -11.36 12.08
C LEU A 66 9.85 -11.19 13.02
N ILE A 67 8.96 -10.25 12.69
CA ILE A 67 7.77 -9.97 13.48
C ILE A 67 6.87 -11.22 13.59
N LEU A 68 6.59 -11.87 12.47
CA LEU A 68 5.75 -13.06 12.44
C LEU A 68 6.36 -14.22 13.23
N TYR A 69 7.69 -14.36 13.19
CA TYR A 69 8.38 -15.39 13.96
C TYR A 69 8.25 -15.13 15.46
N ASP A 70 8.46 -13.89 15.89
CA ASP A 70 8.35 -13.49 17.30
C ASP A 70 6.89 -13.59 17.82
N MET A 71 5.90 -13.47 16.93
CA MET A 71 4.49 -13.75 17.22
C MET A 71 4.14 -15.26 17.21
N GLY A 72 5.10 -16.15 16.95
CA GLY A 72 4.89 -17.60 16.90
C GLY A 72 4.33 -18.15 15.58
N LYS A 73 4.15 -17.30 14.56
CA LYS A 73 3.63 -17.67 13.24
C LYS A 73 4.75 -18.11 12.29
N GLN A 74 5.36 -19.26 12.62
CA GLN A 74 6.61 -19.70 11.98
C GLN A 74 6.49 -19.95 10.48
N ASP A 75 5.40 -20.56 10.00
CA ASP A 75 5.23 -20.87 8.57
C ASP A 75 5.07 -19.60 7.72
N GLU A 76 4.33 -18.61 8.23
CA GLU A 76 4.18 -17.30 7.59
C GLU A 76 5.52 -16.54 7.59
N ALA A 77 6.26 -16.58 8.70
CA ALA A 77 7.58 -15.99 8.80
C ALA A 77 8.56 -16.57 7.78
N LEU A 78 8.59 -17.89 7.64
CA LEU A 78 9.43 -18.58 6.65
C LEU A 78 9.05 -18.21 5.21
N THR A 79 7.76 -17.97 4.95
CA THR A 79 7.29 -17.48 3.66
C THR A 79 7.79 -16.06 3.36
N ALA A 80 7.74 -15.17 4.35
CA ALA A 80 8.27 -13.81 4.22
C ALA A 80 9.79 -13.78 4.03
N PHE A 81 10.54 -14.58 4.79
CA PHE A 81 11.99 -14.73 4.59
C PHE A 81 12.33 -15.27 3.20
N ARG A 82 11.57 -16.25 2.72
CA ARG A 82 11.75 -16.79 1.36
C ARG A 82 11.52 -15.71 0.30
N ALA A 83 10.51 -14.85 0.46
CA ALA A 83 10.26 -13.75 -0.46
C ALA A 83 11.46 -12.79 -0.53
N ALA A 84 12.06 -12.42 0.62
CA ALA A 84 13.27 -11.60 0.65
C ALA A 84 14.47 -12.30 -0.04
N LEU A 85 14.67 -13.59 0.23
CA LEU A 85 15.80 -14.38 -0.30
C LEU A 85 15.69 -14.68 -1.79
N LEU A 86 14.47 -14.76 -2.34
CA LEU A 86 14.26 -14.89 -3.79
C LEU A 86 14.66 -13.63 -4.54
N LEU A 87 14.50 -12.46 -3.92
CA LEU A 87 14.94 -11.18 -4.49
C LEU A 87 16.45 -10.98 -4.30
N ARG A 88 16.97 -11.31 -3.11
CA ARG A 88 18.40 -11.22 -2.77
C ARG A 88 18.87 -12.41 -1.93
N PRO A 89 19.49 -13.43 -2.53
CA PRO A 89 19.91 -14.64 -1.82
C PRO A 89 20.97 -14.42 -0.74
N ASP A 90 21.77 -13.35 -0.86
CA ASP A 90 22.88 -13.04 0.06
C ASP A 90 22.53 -11.96 1.10
N VAL A 91 21.26 -11.54 1.20
CA VAL A 91 20.86 -10.48 2.14
C VAL A 91 20.92 -10.94 3.59
N ALA A 92 21.63 -10.20 4.44
CA ALA A 92 21.69 -10.46 5.89
C ALA A 92 20.46 -9.93 6.63
N LEU A 93 20.17 -10.48 7.82
CA LEU A 93 19.11 -9.97 8.67
C LEU A 93 19.41 -8.53 9.14
N PRO A 94 18.40 -7.64 9.21
CA PRO A 94 18.61 -6.21 9.47
C PRO A 94 19.07 -5.89 10.91
N GLU A 95 18.78 -6.74 11.89
CA GLU A 95 19.20 -6.54 13.28
C GLU A 95 20.28 -7.57 13.67
N GLN A 96 21.31 -7.11 14.39
CA GLN A 96 22.39 -8.00 14.83
C GLN A 96 21.99 -8.84 16.05
N LYS A 97 21.12 -8.29 16.91
CA LYS A 97 20.62 -8.92 18.13
C LYS A 97 19.28 -9.61 17.87
N ILE A 98 19.31 -10.74 17.17
CA ILE A 98 18.14 -11.57 16.92
C ILE A 98 18.33 -12.89 17.65
N ALA A 99 17.25 -13.48 18.16
CA ALA A 99 17.27 -14.77 18.82
C ALA A 99 17.99 -15.84 17.95
N PRO A 100 18.92 -16.63 18.51
CA PRO A 100 19.71 -17.61 17.73
C PRO A 100 18.87 -18.57 16.90
N LYS A 101 17.69 -18.95 17.40
CA LYS A 101 16.74 -19.84 16.70
C LYS A 101 16.28 -19.26 15.36
N VAL A 102 15.93 -17.97 15.33
CA VAL A 102 15.48 -17.27 14.13
C VAL A 102 16.60 -17.23 13.11
N ARG A 103 17.82 -16.89 13.56
CA ARG A 103 19.02 -16.85 12.71
C ARG A 103 19.27 -18.21 12.04
N THR A 104 19.21 -19.31 12.81
CA THR A 104 19.37 -20.66 12.26
C THR A 104 18.32 -20.95 11.19
N ARG A 105 17.04 -20.68 11.47
CA ARG A 105 15.94 -20.91 10.52
C ARG A 105 16.09 -20.08 9.24
N PHE A 106 16.49 -18.82 9.37
CA PHE A 106 16.76 -17.96 8.23
C PHE A 106 17.90 -18.49 7.35
N GLU A 107 19.01 -18.92 7.95
CA GLU A 107 20.13 -19.51 7.22
C GLU A 107 19.77 -20.86 6.56
N ASP A 108 18.95 -21.69 7.22
CA ASP A 108 18.42 -22.91 6.63
C ASP A 108 17.60 -22.59 5.36
N MET A 109 16.72 -21.59 5.45
CA MET A 109 15.92 -21.13 4.31
C MET A 109 16.80 -20.57 3.19
N ARG A 110 17.83 -19.79 3.52
CA ARG A 110 18.80 -19.29 2.53
C ARG A 110 19.46 -20.42 1.77
N ARG A 111 19.93 -21.47 2.47
CA ARG A 111 20.54 -22.64 1.81
C ARG A 111 19.53 -23.35 0.89
N LYS A 112 18.27 -23.45 1.30
CA LYS A 112 17.20 -24.03 0.46
C LYS A 112 16.95 -23.21 -0.80
N VAL A 113 16.75 -21.90 -0.66
CA VAL A 113 16.49 -20.99 -1.79
C VAL A 113 17.67 -20.97 -2.77
N LYS A 114 18.92 -20.95 -2.29
CA LYS A 114 20.10 -21.04 -3.17
C LYS A 114 20.12 -22.33 -4.01
N LYS A 115 19.77 -23.47 -3.42
CA LYS A 115 19.65 -24.75 -4.14
C LYS A 115 18.53 -24.75 -5.18
N GLU A 116 17.44 -24.02 -4.93
CA GLU A 116 16.33 -23.89 -5.87
C GLU A 116 16.69 -22.98 -7.06
N ILE A 117 17.46 -21.91 -6.84
CA ILE A 117 17.82 -20.94 -7.88
C ILE A 117 18.96 -21.44 -8.78
N ALA A 118 19.96 -22.16 -8.23
CA ALA A 118 21.12 -22.64 -8.99
C ALA A 118 20.77 -23.42 -10.28
N PRO A 119 19.86 -24.43 -10.28
CA PRO A 119 19.52 -25.18 -11.49
C PRO A 119 18.74 -24.35 -12.52
N THR A 120 18.02 -23.30 -12.11
CA THR A 120 17.32 -22.40 -13.05
C THR A 120 18.29 -21.57 -13.89
N LEU A 121 19.46 -21.23 -13.34
CA LEU A 121 20.48 -20.47 -14.06
C LEU A 121 21.29 -21.35 -15.03
N GLU A 122 21.57 -22.60 -14.68
CA GLU A 122 22.32 -23.53 -15.54
C GLU A 122 21.49 -24.06 -16.72
N SER A 123 20.17 -24.16 -16.58
CA SER A 123 19.28 -24.58 -17.67
C SER A 123 18.97 -23.49 -18.71
N THR A 124 19.54 -22.28 -18.55
CA THR A 124 19.40 -21.14 -19.48
C THR A 124 20.68 -20.91 -20.30
N VAL A 125 21.42 -21.98 -20.63
CA VAL A 125 22.36 -21.96 -21.76
C VAL A 125 21.65 -22.64 -22.93
N PRO A 126 21.18 -21.90 -23.96
CA PRO A 126 20.75 -22.54 -25.18
C PRO A 126 21.99 -23.20 -25.79
N SER A 127 21.97 -24.54 -25.80
CA SER A 127 22.78 -25.34 -26.69
C SER A 127 22.43 -24.95 -28.13
N ARG A 128 23.09 -23.90 -28.62
CA ARG A 128 23.08 -23.48 -30.02
C ARG A 128 24.51 -23.49 -30.53
N VAL A 129 24.95 -24.68 -30.92
CA VAL A 129 25.86 -24.86 -32.06
C VAL A 129 25.27 -25.98 -32.91
N ALA A 130 24.30 -25.63 -33.75
CA ALA A 130 24.06 -26.31 -35.00
C ALA A 130 23.92 -25.21 -36.07
N GLU A 131 24.76 -25.37 -37.06
CA GLU A 131 25.28 -24.44 -38.04
C GLU A 131 24.23 -24.02 -39.09
N PRO A 132 24.26 -22.77 -39.60
CA PRO A 132 23.33 -22.29 -40.61
C PRO A 132 23.70 -22.79 -42.01
N SER A 133 22.83 -23.61 -42.61
CA SER A 133 22.90 -23.90 -44.04
C SER A 133 22.14 -22.82 -44.84
N PRO A 134 22.75 -22.19 -45.86
CA PRO A 134 22.16 -21.08 -46.59
C PRO A 134 21.37 -21.59 -47.80
N LYS A 135 20.04 -21.39 -47.83
CA LYS A 135 19.26 -21.44 -49.08
C LYS A 135 18.09 -20.47 -49.09
N ALA A 136 18.14 -19.62 -50.12
CA ALA A 136 17.05 -19.08 -50.93
C ALA A 136 16.10 -18.02 -50.33
N LEU A 137 16.50 -16.77 -50.57
CA LEU A 137 15.72 -15.70 -51.20
C LEU A 137 14.31 -16.07 -51.70
N ALA A 138 13.27 -15.53 -51.04
CA ALA A 138 11.93 -15.22 -51.55
C ALA A 138 11.16 -14.56 -50.39
N GLU A 139 10.29 -13.57 -50.50
CA GLU A 139 9.90 -12.61 -51.52
C GLU A 139 9.00 -11.63 -50.75
N ASN A 140 9.19 -10.33 -50.93
CA ASN A 140 8.40 -9.30 -50.28
C ASN A 140 6.93 -9.39 -50.70
N GLN A 141 6.02 -9.79 -49.80
CA GLN A 141 4.58 -9.56 -49.95
C GLN A 141 4.08 -8.48 -48.96
N PRO A 142 3.33 -7.46 -49.43
CA PRO A 142 2.65 -6.49 -48.58
C PRO A 142 1.53 -7.16 -47.75
N PRO A 143 1.24 -6.69 -46.53
CA PRO A 143 0.17 -7.23 -45.71
C PRO A 143 -1.20 -6.97 -46.35
N ALA A 144 -1.90 -8.05 -46.69
CA ALA A 144 -3.27 -8.02 -47.18
C ALA A 144 -4.24 -7.50 -46.08
N PRO A 145 -5.32 -6.78 -46.46
CA PRO A 145 -6.32 -6.30 -45.52
C PRO A 145 -7.06 -7.47 -44.86
N SER A 146 -6.96 -7.55 -43.53
CA SER A 146 -7.64 -8.53 -42.69
C SER A 146 -9.15 -8.48 -42.92
N LYS A 147 -9.73 -9.60 -43.36
CA LYS A 147 -11.18 -9.77 -43.50
C LYS A 147 -11.88 -9.52 -42.15
N PRO A 148 -13.11 -8.96 -42.15
CA PRO A 148 -13.89 -8.77 -40.94
C PRO A 148 -14.14 -10.13 -40.27
N VAL A 149 -13.63 -10.27 -39.04
CA VAL A 149 -13.82 -11.45 -38.20
C VAL A 149 -15.30 -11.50 -37.84
N GLY A 150 -15.97 -12.60 -38.18
CA GLY A 150 -17.37 -12.84 -37.85
C GLY A 150 -17.63 -12.84 -36.33
N PRO A 151 -18.90 -12.80 -35.91
CA PRO A 151 -19.27 -12.72 -34.50
C PRO A 151 -18.62 -13.85 -33.70
N VAL A 152 -17.79 -13.47 -32.73
CA VAL A 152 -17.08 -14.40 -31.85
C VAL A 152 -18.10 -15.04 -30.93
N LYS A 153 -18.41 -16.32 -31.16
CA LYS A 153 -19.33 -17.08 -30.32
C LYS A 153 -18.69 -17.28 -28.93
N CYS A 154 -19.32 -16.75 -27.89
CA CYS A 154 -18.86 -16.91 -26.52
C CYS A 154 -18.97 -18.37 -26.09
N GLU A 155 -17.83 -18.98 -25.76
CA GLU A 155 -17.77 -20.33 -25.21
C GLU A 155 -18.23 -20.31 -23.73
N PRO A 156 -19.06 -21.26 -23.28
CA PRO A 156 -19.57 -21.28 -21.91
C PRO A 156 -18.45 -21.42 -20.87
N VAL A 157 -18.62 -20.79 -19.71
CA VAL A 157 -17.66 -20.86 -18.59
C VAL A 157 -17.42 -22.34 -18.23
N PRO A 158 -16.16 -22.79 -18.12
CA PRO A 158 -15.88 -24.15 -17.70
C PRO A 158 -16.45 -24.39 -16.28
N PRO A 159 -16.96 -25.61 -15.99
CA PRO A 159 -17.42 -25.95 -14.65
C PRO A 159 -16.31 -25.67 -13.64
N GLN A 160 -16.67 -25.23 -12.42
CA GLN A 160 -15.72 -24.92 -11.34
C GLN A 160 -14.67 -26.03 -11.25
N SER A 161 -13.40 -25.66 -11.49
CA SER A 161 -12.31 -26.64 -11.44
C SER A 161 -12.16 -27.14 -10.01
N ALA A 162 -12.03 -28.46 -9.84
CA ALA A 162 -11.69 -29.06 -8.54
C ALA A 162 -10.29 -28.65 -8.03
N ASP A 163 -9.52 -27.91 -8.83
CA ASP A 163 -8.25 -27.34 -8.43
C ASP A 163 -8.45 -26.19 -7.43
N THR A 164 -8.10 -26.46 -6.18
CA THR A 164 -8.11 -25.48 -5.07
C THR A 164 -6.84 -24.62 -5.05
N SER A 165 -5.91 -24.83 -5.97
CA SER A 165 -4.72 -23.99 -6.08
C SER A 165 -5.11 -22.54 -6.40
N MET A 166 -4.32 -21.59 -5.88
CA MET A 166 -4.50 -20.17 -6.20
C MET A 166 -4.51 -19.92 -7.72
N SER A 167 -3.68 -20.65 -8.48
CA SER A 167 -3.63 -20.53 -9.93
C SER A 167 -4.95 -20.98 -10.57
N GLY A 168 -5.47 -22.15 -10.18
CA GLY A 168 -6.76 -22.65 -10.64
C GLY A 168 -7.89 -21.67 -10.34
N GLN A 169 -7.93 -21.14 -9.12
CA GLN A 169 -8.93 -20.15 -8.70
C GLN A 169 -8.85 -18.86 -9.55
N GLN A 170 -7.65 -18.33 -9.82
CA GLN A 170 -7.52 -17.11 -10.62
C GLN A 170 -7.81 -17.35 -12.12
N GLN A 171 -7.46 -18.51 -12.66
CA GLN A 171 -7.83 -18.88 -14.03
C GLN A 171 -9.35 -18.98 -14.18
N TRP A 172 -10.04 -19.54 -13.17
CA TRP A 172 -11.50 -19.57 -13.15
C TRP A 172 -12.10 -18.16 -13.10
N ARG A 173 -11.58 -17.25 -12.27
CA ARG A 173 -12.01 -15.84 -12.25
C ARG A 173 -11.83 -15.15 -13.61
N LEU A 174 -10.66 -15.32 -14.24
CA LEU A 174 -10.40 -14.77 -15.57
C LEU A 174 -11.35 -15.33 -16.64
N ALA A 175 -11.67 -16.64 -16.58
CA ALA A 175 -12.63 -17.25 -17.48
C ALA A 175 -14.05 -16.70 -17.27
N GLY A 176 -14.47 -16.51 -16.02
CA GLY A 176 -15.75 -15.88 -15.68
C GLY A 176 -15.84 -14.44 -16.19
N LEU A 177 -14.79 -13.65 -16.00
CA LEU A 177 -14.74 -12.27 -16.48
C LEU A 177 -14.76 -12.20 -18.02
N LYS A 178 -14.01 -13.09 -18.69
CA LYS A 178 -14.02 -13.21 -20.15
C LYS A 178 -15.43 -13.50 -20.67
N TYR A 179 -16.14 -14.43 -20.03
CA TYR A 179 -17.51 -14.77 -20.40
C TYR A 179 -18.47 -13.61 -20.16
N GLU A 180 -18.38 -12.93 -19.01
CA GLU A 180 -19.25 -11.78 -18.70
C GLU A 180 -19.08 -10.67 -19.73
N LEU A 181 -17.83 -10.30 -20.06
CA LEU A 181 -17.54 -9.28 -21.07
C LEU A 181 -17.98 -9.71 -22.47
N CYS A 182 -17.82 -10.99 -22.82
CA CYS A 182 -18.28 -11.52 -24.09
C CYS A 182 -19.81 -11.46 -24.20
N SER A 183 -20.53 -11.83 -23.14
CA SER A 183 -22.00 -11.79 -23.09
C SER A 183 -22.58 -10.38 -23.19
N LYS A 184 -21.77 -9.36 -22.91
CA LYS A 184 -22.11 -7.93 -22.98
C LYS A 184 -21.61 -7.26 -24.27
N ASP A 185 -21.06 -8.03 -25.21
CA ASP A 185 -20.39 -7.52 -26.43
C ASP A 185 -19.22 -6.54 -26.15
N LEU A 186 -18.62 -6.58 -24.95
CA LEU A 186 -17.49 -5.72 -24.53
C LEU A 186 -16.12 -6.36 -24.76
N LEU A 187 -16.09 -7.64 -25.18
CA LEU A 187 -14.86 -8.39 -25.39
C LEU A 187 -14.28 -8.19 -26.80
N HIS A 188 -13.90 -6.96 -27.13
CA HIS A 188 -13.26 -6.63 -28.41
C HIS A 188 -11.98 -5.82 -28.23
N GLY A 189 -11.09 -5.85 -29.24
CA GLY A 189 -9.87 -5.06 -29.27
C GLY A 189 -8.96 -5.25 -28.05
N GLN A 190 -8.57 -4.14 -27.41
CA GLN A 190 -7.60 -4.10 -26.32
C GLN A 190 -8.06 -4.87 -25.06
N THR A 191 -9.36 -4.92 -24.78
CA THR A 191 -9.94 -5.67 -23.65
C THR A 191 -9.65 -7.17 -23.78
N ALA A 192 -9.85 -7.72 -24.99
CA ALA A 192 -9.60 -9.13 -25.28
C ALA A 192 -8.10 -9.47 -25.19
N GLU A 193 -7.23 -8.60 -25.71
CA GLU A 193 -5.78 -8.75 -25.65
C GLU A 193 -5.24 -8.70 -24.22
N THR A 194 -5.76 -7.77 -23.40
CA THR A 194 -5.37 -7.63 -21.99
C THR A 194 -5.74 -8.88 -21.20
N LEU A 195 -6.95 -9.41 -21.39
CA LEU A 195 -7.38 -10.64 -20.73
C LEU A 195 -6.58 -11.87 -21.17
N ALA A 196 -6.29 -12.00 -22.47
CA ALA A 196 -5.44 -13.07 -22.97
C ALA A 196 -4.04 -12.99 -22.33
N THR A 197 -3.47 -11.79 -22.26
CA THR A 197 -2.16 -11.55 -21.65
C THR A 197 -2.15 -11.90 -20.15
N LEU A 198 -3.17 -11.49 -19.40
CA LEU A 198 -3.29 -11.83 -17.96
C LEU A 198 -3.44 -13.34 -17.74
N SER A 199 -4.20 -14.02 -18.60
CA SER A 199 -4.37 -15.48 -18.54
C SER A 199 -3.06 -16.22 -18.79
N THR A 200 -2.31 -15.85 -19.84
CA THR A 200 -1.01 -16.43 -20.16
C THR A 200 -0.02 -16.18 -19.02
N ARG A 201 0.07 -14.95 -18.51
CA ARG A 201 0.96 -14.62 -17.39
C ARG A 201 0.61 -15.40 -16.12
N MET A 202 -0.67 -15.65 -15.85
CA MET A 202 -1.08 -16.46 -14.69
C MET A 202 -0.64 -17.92 -14.82
N LYS A 203 -0.69 -18.49 -16.04
CA LYS A 203 -0.21 -19.85 -16.33
C LYS A 203 1.31 -19.98 -16.22
N GLU A 204 2.03 -18.97 -16.70
CA GLU A 204 3.49 -18.95 -16.72
C GLU A 204 4.11 -18.53 -15.39
N ALA A 205 3.31 -18.00 -14.44
CA ALA A 205 3.80 -17.57 -13.14
C ALA A 205 4.29 -18.76 -12.30
N THR A 206 5.61 -18.91 -12.23
CA THR A 206 6.30 -19.94 -11.44
C THR A 206 6.39 -19.57 -9.96
N THR A 207 6.38 -18.26 -9.66
CA THR A 207 6.53 -17.75 -8.29
C THR A 207 5.22 -17.27 -7.69
N ASN A 208 5.10 -17.37 -6.36
CA ASN A 208 3.93 -16.84 -5.63
C ASN A 208 3.81 -15.31 -5.79
N TYR A 209 4.93 -14.60 -5.81
CA TYR A 209 4.97 -13.16 -6.00
C TYR A 209 4.37 -12.71 -7.35
N GLN A 210 4.75 -13.36 -8.45
CA GLN A 210 4.17 -13.07 -9.77
C GLN A 210 2.65 -13.26 -9.75
N ARG A 211 2.14 -14.33 -9.11
CA ARG A 211 0.70 -14.58 -9.00
C ARG A 211 -0.03 -13.49 -8.22
N ILE A 212 0.56 -12.99 -7.13
CA ILE A 212 0.00 -11.88 -6.35
C ILE A 212 -0.09 -10.59 -7.19
N LEU A 213 0.95 -10.28 -7.98
CA LEU A 213 0.93 -9.10 -8.86
C LEU A 213 -0.13 -9.23 -9.95
N ILE A 214 -0.22 -10.39 -10.60
CA ILE A 214 -1.22 -10.62 -11.65
C ILE A 214 -2.63 -10.57 -11.06
N ARG A 215 -2.84 -11.09 -9.84
CA ARG A 215 -4.11 -10.96 -9.12
C ARG A 215 -4.54 -9.51 -8.94
N LYS A 216 -3.63 -8.63 -8.50
CA LYS A 216 -3.93 -7.20 -8.38
C LYS A 216 -4.36 -6.57 -9.71
N GLN A 217 -3.74 -6.99 -10.82
CA GLN A 217 -4.12 -6.51 -12.16
C GLN A 217 -5.50 -7.03 -12.59
N ILE A 218 -5.84 -8.28 -12.24
CA ILE A 218 -7.18 -8.84 -12.47
C ILE A 218 -8.22 -8.06 -11.66
N ASP A 219 -7.97 -7.80 -10.38
CA ASP A 219 -8.89 -7.06 -9.51
C ASP A 219 -9.11 -5.62 -10.03
N GLN A 220 -8.03 -4.94 -10.46
CA GLN A 220 -8.12 -3.61 -11.07
C GLN A 220 -8.96 -3.64 -12.36
N PHE A 221 -8.70 -4.61 -13.23
CA PHE A 221 -9.42 -4.74 -14.50
C PHE A 221 -10.90 -5.08 -14.29
N GLU A 222 -11.23 -5.90 -13.28
CA GLU A 222 -12.61 -6.19 -12.89
C GLU A 222 -13.35 -4.93 -12.42
N GLU A 223 -12.71 -4.08 -11.61
CA GLU A 223 -13.29 -2.82 -11.15
C GLU A 223 -13.48 -1.80 -12.29
N GLU A 224 -12.54 -1.75 -13.24
CA GLU A 224 -12.66 -0.93 -14.46
C GLU A 224 -13.78 -1.44 -15.38
N ALA A 225 -13.99 -2.75 -15.46
CA ALA A 225 -15.07 -3.36 -16.24
C ALA A 225 -16.47 -3.13 -15.62
N LYS A 226 -16.58 -3.08 -14.28
CA LYS A 226 -17.83 -2.77 -13.57
C LYS A 226 -18.23 -1.30 -13.72
N HIS A 227 -17.23 -0.42 -13.79
CA HIS A 227 -17.43 1.03 -13.90
C HIS A 227 -16.78 1.53 -15.20
N PRO A 228 -17.33 1.15 -16.37
CA PRO A 228 -16.76 1.57 -17.64
C PRO A 228 -16.78 3.09 -17.66
N ARG A 229 -15.59 3.70 -17.54
CA ARG A 229 -15.48 5.14 -17.63
C ARG A 229 -16.00 5.52 -19.02
N PRO A 230 -16.98 6.43 -19.13
CA PRO A 230 -17.40 6.89 -20.44
C PRO A 230 -16.15 7.39 -21.18
N ALA A 231 -15.96 6.97 -22.43
CA ALA A 231 -14.71 7.18 -23.18
C ALA A 231 -14.28 8.67 -23.24
N GLU A 232 -15.22 9.61 -23.03
CA GLU A 232 -14.97 11.04 -22.92
C GLU A 232 -14.29 11.50 -21.60
N ALA A 233 -14.36 10.69 -20.54
CA ALA A 233 -13.85 11.04 -19.20
C ALA A 233 -12.33 10.94 -19.06
N LEU A 234 -11.66 10.09 -19.85
CA LEU A 234 -10.19 9.94 -19.78
C LEU A 234 -9.45 11.20 -20.29
N ASN A 235 -10.03 11.95 -21.22
CA ASN A 235 -9.42 13.19 -21.74
C ASN A 235 -9.81 14.44 -20.92
N THR A 236 -10.99 14.42 -20.27
CA THR A 236 -11.46 15.51 -19.40
C THR A 236 -10.92 15.42 -17.96
N GLN A 237 -10.57 14.24 -17.45
CA GLN A 237 -10.00 14.10 -16.09
C GLN A 237 -8.58 14.66 -15.95
N ALA A 238 -7.79 14.64 -17.03
CA ALA A 238 -6.48 15.29 -17.08
C ALA A 238 -6.59 16.82 -17.05
N THR A 239 -7.62 17.39 -17.69
CA THR A 239 -7.85 18.85 -17.75
C THR A 239 -8.62 19.39 -16.53
N ALA A 240 -9.54 18.61 -15.97
CA ALA A 240 -10.30 18.97 -14.78
C ALA A 240 -9.44 18.98 -13.49
N SER A 241 -8.50 18.04 -13.36
CA SER A 241 -7.58 17.99 -12.21
C SER A 241 -6.65 19.21 -12.18
N ALA A 242 -6.19 19.68 -13.35
CA ALA A 242 -5.38 20.90 -13.46
C ALA A 242 -6.17 22.17 -13.10
N LYS A 243 -7.45 22.24 -13.50
CA LYS A 243 -8.33 23.38 -13.19
C LYS A 243 -8.72 23.46 -11.71
N LYS A 244 -8.86 22.31 -11.05
CA LYS A 244 -9.25 22.23 -9.63
C LYS A 244 -8.12 22.64 -8.68
N LEU A 245 -6.86 22.38 -9.06
CA LEU A 245 -5.67 22.86 -8.35
C LEU A 245 -5.53 24.39 -8.44
N GLN A 246 -5.73 24.99 -9.62
CA GLN A 246 -5.70 26.45 -9.78
C GLN A 246 -6.83 27.19 -9.02
N ALA A 247 -8.02 26.58 -8.94
CA ALA A 247 -9.14 27.15 -8.19
C ALA A 247 -8.92 27.10 -6.67
N ALA A 248 -8.36 26.00 -6.15
CA ALA A 248 -8.07 25.86 -4.72
C ALA A 248 -6.98 26.83 -4.23
N GLU A 249 -6.04 27.19 -5.11
CA GLU A 249 -4.97 28.15 -4.80
C GLU A 249 -5.49 29.60 -4.77
N SER A 250 -6.48 29.93 -5.61
CA SER A 250 -7.11 31.25 -5.62
C SER A 250 -8.02 31.50 -4.41
N SER A 251 -8.73 30.47 -3.93
CA SER A 251 -9.60 30.60 -2.75
C SER A 251 -8.84 30.77 -1.44
N ARG A 252 -7.57 30.34 -1.37
CA ARG A 252 -6.72 30.47 -0.18
C ARG A 252 -6.28 31.93 0.07
N VAL A 253 -6.18 32.73 -0.99
CA VAL A 253 -5.77 34.16 -0.90
C VAL A 253 -6.93 35.06 -0.44
N GLU A 254 -8.18 34.69 -0.72
CA GLU A 254 -9.35 35.46 -0.24
C GLU A 254 -9.70 35.20 1.23
N GLN A 255 -9.38 34.01 1.76
CA GLN A 255 -9.73 33.64 3.14
C GLN A 255 -8.84 34.30 4.19
N GLU A 256 -7.69 34.89 3.80
CA GLU A 256 -6.77 35.60 4.70
C GLU A 256 -7.17 37.07 4.98
N LYS A 257 -8.21 37.59 4.31
CA LYS A 257 -8.61 39.01 4.41
C LYS A 257 -9.85 39.27 5.26
N SER A 258 -10.48 38.23 5.83
CA SER A 258 -11.66 38.40 6.67
C SER A 258 -11.31 38.70 8.13
N PRO A 259 -11.87 39.75 8.74
CA PRO A 259 -11.63 40.06 10.15
C PRO A 259 -12.18 38.96 11.06
N PRO A 260 -11.51 38.67 12.19
CA PRO A 260 -11.91 37.59 13.09
C PRO A 260 -13.32 37.86 13.66
N PRO A 261 -14.18 36.82 13.75
CA PRO A 261 -15.54 36.98 14.26
C PRO A 261 -15.52 37.43 15.73
N ALA A 262 -16.49 38.28 16.07
CA ALA A 262 -16.65 38.85 17.41
C ALA A 262 -16.74 37.75 18.47
N ARG A 263 -15.94 37.91 19.53
CA ARG A 263 -15.77 36.95 20.63
C ARG A 263 -17.10 36.75 21.38
N PRO A 264 -17.64 35.52 21.50
CA PRO A 264 -18.84 35.28 22.30
C PRO A 264 -18.56 35.54 23.79
N THR A 265 -19.41 36.35 24.43
CA THR A 265 -19.21 36.92 25.78
C THR A 265 -19.80 36.10 26.93
N ARG A 266 -20.19 34.83 26.72
CA ARG A 266 -20.67 33.99 27.82
C ARG A 266 -19.51 33.21 28.46
N PRO A 267 -19.19 33.44 29.75
CA PRO A 267 -18.15 32.68 30.44
C PRO A 267 -18.61 31.23 30.60
N VAL A 268 -17.92 30.32 29.92
CA VAL A 268 -18.10 28.88 30.12
C VAL A 268 -17.51 28.54 31.49
N LYS A 269 -18.33 27.98 32.39
CA LYS A 269 -17.83 27.50 33.69
C LYS A 269 -16.92 26.29 33.45
N CYS A 270 -15.63 26.44 33.74
CA CYS A 270 -14.68 25.34 33.65
C CYS A 270 -14.90 24.36 34.81
N VAL A 271 -15.09 23.08 34.49
CA VAL A 271 -15.09 21.99 35.47
C VAL A 271 -13.63 21.67 35.83
N PRO A 272 -13.26 21.57 37.12
CA PRO A 272 -11.89 21.26 37.52
C PRO A 272 -11.39 19.92 36.95
N ALA A 273 -10.10 19.86 36.61
CA ALA A 273 -9.50 18.66 36.03
C ALA A 273 -9.61 17.45 36.98
N PRO A 274 -9.92 16.25 36.46
CA PRO A 274 -9.92 15.03 37.27
C PRO A 274 -8.50 14.67 37.75
N ALA A 275 -8.41 14.03 38.92
CA ALA A 275 -7.16 13.52 39.47
C ALA A 275 -6.50 12.51 38.50
N GLN A 276 -5.17 12.43 38.54
CA GLN A 276 -4.41 11.50 37.68
C GLN A 276 -4.83 10.04 37.96
N PRO A 277 -5.10 9.24 36.91
CA PRO A 277 -5.38 7.83 37.06
C PRO A 277 -4.13 7.10 37.58
N THR A 278 -4.34 6.06 38.39
CA THR A 278 -3.27 5.18 38.87
C THR A 278 -2.68 4.35 37.72
N ALA A 279 -1.45 3.86 37.89
CA ALA A 279 -0.70 3.12 36.85
C ALA A 279 -1.45 1.89 36.28
N ASP A 280 -2.35 1.29 37.06
CA ASP A 280 -3.12 0.09 36.65
C ASP A 280 -4.39 0.40 35.84
N SER A 281 -4.60 1.67 35.47
CA SER A 281 -5.80 2.08 34.76
C SER A 281 -5.81 1.61 33.31
N SER A 282 -6.98 1.17 32.84
CA SER A 282 -7.16 0.74 31.45
C SER A 282 -6.82 1.86 30.44
N LEU A 283 -6.38 1.49 29.23
CA LEU A 283 -6.07 2.45 28.17
C LEU A 283 -7.20 3.46 27.93
N GLY A 284 -8.46 3.01 28.01
CA GLY A 284 -9.63 3.89 27.87
C GLY A 284 -9.72 4.94 28.98
N THR A 285 -9.45 4.55 30.22
CA THR A 285 -9.40 5.45 31.38
C THR A 285 -8.29 6.48 31.24
N THR A 286 -7.11 6.08 30.75
CA THR A 286 -5.99 6.99 30.50
C THR A 286 -6.30 8.00 29.39
N GLN A 287 -6.90 7.57 28.27
CA GLN A 287 -7.29 8.49 27.20
C GLN A 287 -8.40 9.46 27.63
N GLN A 288 -9.38 8.98 28.40
CA GLN A 288 -10.45 9.82 28.91
C GLN A 288 -9.89 10.91 29.83
N TRP A 289 -8.99 10.55 30.74
CA TRP A 289 -8.31 11.52 31.61
C TRP A 289 -7.50 12.56 30.82
N ARG A 290 -6.76 12.15 29.78
CA ARG A 290 -6.02 13.10 28.92
C ARG A 290 -6.96 14.09 28.25
N LEU A 291 -8.10 13.61 27.75
CA LEU A 291 -9.09 14.43 27.08
C LEU A 291 -9.73 15.44 28.04
N ASP A 292 -10.05 15.02 29.27
CA ASP A 292 -10.57 15.91 30.30
C ASP A 292 -9.53 16.95 30.76
N ARG A 293 -8.26 16.56 30.88
CA ARG A 293 -7.14 17.48 31.15
C ARG A 293 -6.97 18.51 30.04
N LEU A 294 -7.07 18.10 28.78
CA LEU A 294 -6.98 19.00 27.62
C LEU A 294 -8.14 20.00 27.60
N LYS A 295 -9.38 19.52 27.82
CA LYS A 295 -10.57 20.37 27.96
C LYS A 295 -10.38 21.42 29.05
N TYR A 296 -9.88 21.02 30.21
CA TYR A 296 -9.60 21.95 31.31
C TYR A 296 -8.51 22.99 30.97
N ALA A 297 -7.39 22.57 30.37
CA ALA A 297 -6.31 23.48 30.00
C ALA A 297 -6.75 24.53 28.96
N LEU A 298 -7.56 24.12 27.98
CA LEU A 298 -8.13 25.04 26.98
C LEU A 298 -9.20 25.95 27.59
N CYS A 299 -10.02 25.44 28.50
CA CYS A 299 -11.03 26.24 29.19
C CYS A 299 -10.40 27.31 30.09
N SER A 300 -9.41 26.94 30.92
CA SER A 300 -8.71 27.85 31.84
C SER A 300 -7.93 28.95 31.11
N THR A 301 -7.49 28.70 29.88
CA THR A 301 -6.84 29.71 29.03
C THR A 301 -7.80 30.50 28.14
N GLY A 302 -9.12 30.25 28.23
CA GLY A 302 -10.13 30.91 27.39
C GLY A 302 -10.06 30.55 25.90
N ARG A 303 -9.42 29.41 25.57
CA ARG A 303 -9.23 28.89 24.20
C ARG A 303 -10.22 27.80 23.82
N LEU A 304 -11.07 27.36 24.74
CA LEU A 304 -12.12 26.37 24.47
C LEU A 304 -13.35 27.04 23.86
N HIS A 305 -13.33 27.29 22.56
CA HIS A 305 -14.47 27.86 21.82
C HIS A 305 -14.56 27.33 20.38
N GLY A 306 -15.76 27.36 19.80
CA GLY A 306 -16.01 27.00 18.39
C GLY A 306 -15.57 25.58 18.05
N GLN A 307 -14.87 25.43 16.92
CA GLN A 307 -14.45 24.13 16.36
C GLN A 307 -13.60 23.30 17.32
N THR A 308 -12.80 23.92 18.19
CA THR A 308 -11.96 23.18 19.16
C THR A 308 -12.83 22.47 20.20
N ALA A 309 -13.93 23.09 20.65
CA ALA A 309 -14.85 22.46 21.59
C ALA A 309 -15.60 21.30 20.93
N GLU A 310 -16.11 21.50 19.71
CA GLU A 310 -16.79 20.46 18.93
C GLU A 310 -15.88 19.25 18.66
N THR A 311 -14.62 19.50 18.31
CA THR A 311 -13.63 18.43 18.08
C THR A 311 -13.41 17.61 19.35
N LEU A 312 -13.31 18.25 20.51
CA LEU A 312 -13.09 17.55 21.78
C LEU A 312 -14.31 16.76 22.24
N ASP A 313 -15.52 17.25 21.97
CA ASP A 313 -16.75 16.49 22.22
C ASP A 313 -16.89 15.31 21.27
N ALA A 314 -16.55 15.49 19.99
CA ALA A 314 -16.51 14.38 19.03
C ALA A 314 -15.51 13.28 19.44
N LEU A 315 -14.30 13.66 19.88
CA LEU A 315 -13.31 12.71 20.40
C LEU A 315 -13.78 12.02 21.70
N THR A 316 -14.54 12.73 22.54
CA THR A 316 -15.14 12.13 23.75
C THR A 316 -16.13 11.03 23.36
N THR A 317 -17.00 11.31 22.40
CA THR A 317 -17.99 10.35 21.89
C THR A 317 -17.31 9.15 21.23
N GLN A 318 -16.32 9.40 20.35
CA GLN A 318 -15.54 8.33 19.72
C GLN A 318 -14.82 7.43 20.73
N LEU A 319 -14.29 7.99 21.82
CA LEU A 319 -13.64 7.20 22.86
C LEU A 319 -14.62 6.32 23.62
N LYS A 320 -15.83 6.82 23.90
CA LYS A 320 -16.91 6.05 24.55
C LYS A 320 -17.41 4.92 23.66
N ASP A 321 -17.53 5.17 22.36
CA ASP A 321 -18.01 4.20 21.38
C ASP A 321 -16.92 3.22 20.92
N ALA A 322 -15.66 3.41 21.34
CA ALA A 322 -14.54 2.57 20.94
C ALA A 322 -14.62 1.17 21.57
N THR A 323 -15.12 0.21 20.78
CA THR A 323 -15.20 -1.22 21.13
C THR A 323 -13.89 -1.97 20.91
N THR A 324 -12.99 -1.42 20.08
CA THR A 324 -11.71 -2.06 19.71
C THR A 324 -10.50 -1.25 20.20
N ASN A 325 -9.38 -1.95 20.43
CA ASN A 325 -8.12 -1.29 20.78
C ASN A 325 -7.62 -0.38 19.65
N TYR A 326 -7.87 -0.72 18.39
CA TYR A 326 -7.51 0.10 17.23
C TYR A 326 -8.19 1.48 17.26
N GLN A 327 -9.50 1.53 17.53
CA GLN A 327 -10.22 2.80 17.65
C GLN A 327 -9.67 3.67 18.78
N ARG A 328 -9.29 3.08 19.92
CA ARG A 328 -8.66 3.82 21.03
C ARG A 328 -7.28 4.38 20.67
N VAL A 329 -6.50 3.67 19.85
CA VAL A 329 -5.22 4.16 19.34
C VAL A 329 -5.41 5.33 18.37
N LEU A 330 -6.44 5.29 17.52
CA LEU A 330 -6.76 6.42 16.64
C LEU A 330 -7.10 7.69 17.44
N VAL A 331 -7.94 7.56 18.46
CA VAL A 331 -8.27 8.69 19.36
C VAL A 331 -7.02 9.21 20.07
N LYS A 332 -6.14 8.31 20.55
CA LYS A 332 -4.84 8.69 21.13
C LYS A 332 -4.00 9.52 20.16
N LYS A 333 -3.89 9.10 18.90
CA LYS A 333 -3.11 9.82 17.87
C LYS A 333 -3.67 11.22 17.61
N GLN A 334 -4.99 11.38 17.63
CA GLN A 334 -5.63 12.70 17.49
C GLN A 334 -5.38 13.59 18.72
N LEU A 335 -5.43 13.03 19.93
CA LEU A 335 -5.05 13.73 21.17
C LEU A 335 -3.59 14.21 21.13
N ASP A 336 -2.66 13.34 20.69
CA ASP A 336 -1.22 13.67 20.58
C ASP A 336 -0.96 14.86 19.63
N GLN A 337 -1.83 15.08 18.63
CA GLN A 337 -1.74 16.23 17.71
C GLN A 337 -2.31 17.53 18.29
N LEU A 338 -3.23 17.43 19.27
CA LEU A 338 -3.90 18.58 19.89
C LEU A 338 -3.16 19.10 21.13
N GLU A 339 -2.47 18.23 21.88
CA GLU A 339 -1.72 18.62 23.09
C GLU A 339 -0.69 19.75 22.87
N PRO A 340 0.13 19.76 21.79
CA PRO A 340 1.07 20.86 21.53
C PRO A 340 0.36 22.20 21.32
N GLN A 341 -0.83 22.20 20.71
CA GLN A 341 -1.60 23.41 20.44
C GLN A 341 -2.17 24.01 21.74
N ALA A 342 -2.45 23.17 22.73
CA ALA A 342 -2.89 23.58 24.05
C ALA A 342 -1.74 24.06 24.95
N GLY A 343 -0.48 23.94 24.52
CA GLY A 343 0.70 24.26 25.32
C GLY A 343 0.97 23.25 26.45
N LEU A 344 0.43 22.03 26.33
CA LEU A 344 0.69 20.96 27.28
C LEU A 344 1.97 20.24 26.87
N SER A 345 2.93 20.16 27.80
CA SER A 345 4.12 19.35 27.60
C SER A 345 3.72 17.87 27.47
N PRO A 346 4.37 17.10 26.56
CA PRO A 346 4.17 15.66 26.49
C PRO A 346 4.38 15.07 27.88
N LEU A 347 3.49 14.18 28.31
CA LEU A 347 3.72 13.39 29.52
C LEU A 347 5.01 12.60 29.28
N ALA A 348 6.12 13.06 29.87
CA ALA A 348 7.37 12.35 29.85
C ALA A 348 7.07 10.94 30.36
N GLY A 349 7.24 9.96 29.48
CA GLY A 349 6.84 8.58 29.76
C GLY A 349 7.41 8.17 31.10
N ALA A 350 6.54 7.73 32.00
CA ALA A 350 6.96 6.99 33.18
C ALA A 350 7.61 5.70 32.67
N THR A 351 8.91 5.77 32.37
CA THR A 351 9.77 4.59 32.30
C THR A 351 9.83 4.07 33.72
N GLY A 352 8.88 3.18 34.06
CA GLY A 352 8.97 2.38 35.27
C GLY A 352 10.25 1.53 35.24
N PRO A 353 10.86 1.24 36.40
CA PRO A 353 12.06 0.42 36.51
C PRO A 353 11.86 -1.01 35.99
#